data_AF-A0A426XP48-F1
#
_entry.id   AF-A0A426XP48-F1
#
_cell.length_a   1.000
_cell.length_b   1.000
_cell.length_c   1.000
_cell.angle_alpha   90.00
_cell.angle_beta   90.00
_cell.angle_gamma   90.00
#
_symmetry.space_group_name_H-M   'P 1'
#
loop_
_entity.id
_entity.type
_entity.pdbx_description
1 polymer ?
#
loop_
_entity_poly.entity_id
_entity_poly.type
_entity_poly.pdbx_seq_one_letter_code
_entity_poly.pdbx_strand_id
1 'polypeptide(L)'
;MTFHRVHIDIIPDLPDRFDLLFRSYSQIKGRMLTNLPLRLLLLLLVLTFVSGSSAATPPSSLVVSACAQASYPSVCVRTLATSSPSTPSDLALAATSASLSATRGAAAYLRHLTLPQAPSDRAAFRDCANLLPDAADQLARAAKELARLNPDTLRSQLGDAQTWASAAMTDQDMCLREITGLSGRTRDAVVARVTEASHVTSNALYFITRVAATRDRNR
;
A
#
# COMPACT_ATOMS: atom_id res chain seq x y z
N MET A 1 57.99 39.71 77.94
CA MET A 1 57.19 38.57 77.44
C MET A 1 56.52 39.02 76.15
N THR A 2 56.77 38.29 75.09
CA THR A 2 56.74 38.71 73.68
C THR A 2 55.32 38.63 73.12
N PHE A 3 54.76 39.73 72.62
CA PHE A 3 53.51 39.73 71.86
C PHE A 3 53.81 39.51 70.37
N HIS A 4 53.36 38.37 69.85
CA HIS A 4 53.46 38.04 68.43
C HIS A 4 52.46 38.85 67.62
N ARG A 5 52.98 39.58 66.63
CA ARG A 5 52.22 40.25 65.57
C ARG A 5 51.71 39.18 64.61
N VAL A 6 50.40 38.98 64.51
CA VAL A 6 49.79 38.23 63.41
C VAL A 6 49.50 39.21 62.29
N HIS A 7 50.21 39.07 61.18
CA HIS A 7 49.87 39.69 59.90
C HIS A 7 48.75 38.82 59.30
N ILE A 8 47.56 39.39 59.12
CA ILE A 8 46.49 38.77 58.33
C ILE A 8 46.60 39.40 56.94
N ASP A 9 47.03 38.61 55.96
CA ASP A 9 46.99 39.00 54.55
C ASP A 9 45.54 39.13 54.09
N ILE A 10 45.27 40.27 53.45
CA ILE A 10 44.04 40.55 52.71
C ILE A 10 44.05 39.68 51.45
N ILE A 11 43.13 38.72 51.34
CA ILE A 11 42.86 37.96 50.12
C ILE A 11 41.87 38.78 49.26
N PRO A 12 42.21 39.15 48.00
CA PRO A 12 41.26 39.78 47.09
C PRO A 12 40.44 38.74 46.30
N ASP A 13 39.20 39.14 46.01
CA ASP A 13 38.32 38.72 44.90
C ASP A 13 37.97 37.23 44.77
N LEU A 14 36.81 36.86 45.33
CA LEU A 14 36.03 35.70 44.92
C LEU A 14 34.82 36.20 44.11
N PRO A 15 34.66 35.86 42.81
CA PRO A 15 33.57 36.40 41.99
C PRO A 15 32.20 35.89 42.44
N ASP A 16 31.26 36.82 42.54
CA ASP A 16 29.90 36.60 43.02
C ASP A 16 29.18 35.51 42.22
N ARG A 17 28.67 34.52 42.96
CA ARG A 17 27.88 33.38 42.46
C ARG A 17 26.67 33.81 41.60
N PHE A 18 26.24 35.06 41.75
CA PHE A 18 25.17 35.69 40.98
C PHE A 18 25.55 35.95 39.51
N ASP A 19 26.79 36.36 39.21
CA ASP A 19 27.22 36.63 37.83
C ASP A 19 27.27 35.35 36.99
N LEU A 20 27.67 34.23 37.59
CA LEU A 20 27.67 32.93 36.92
C LEU A 20 26.25 32.44 36.60
N LEU A 21 25.28 32.67 37.49
CA LEU A 21 23.88 32.32 37.26
C LEU A 21 23.23 33.24 36.22
N PHE A 22 23.53 34.55 36.23
CA PHE A 22 23.00 35.49 35.26
C PHE A 22 23.57 35.24 33.85
N ARG A 23 24.87 34.91 33.75
CA ARG A 23 25.53 34.54 32.50
C ARG A 23 25.02 33.20 31.96
N SER A 24 24.72 32.24 32.84
CA SER A 24 24.09 30.97 32.45
C SER A 24 22.63 31.18 31.99
N TYR A 25 21.85 32.00 32.69
CA TYR A 25 20.47 32.35 32.31
C TYR A 25 20.40 33.11 30.98
N SER A 26 21.29 34.07 30.73
CA SER A 26 21.32 34.80 29.44
C SER A 26 21.75 33.88 28.28
N GLN A 27 22.67 32.94 28.52
CA GLN A 27 23.07 31.91 27.55
C GLN A 27 21.94 30.90 27.25
N ILE A 28 21.18 30.47 28.26
CA ILE A 28 20.04 29.55 28.10
C ILE A 28 18.89 30.25 27.36
N LYS A 29 18.58 31.51 27.70
CA LYS A 29 17.53 32.30 27.06
C LYS A 29 17.91 32.64 25.60
N GLY A 30 19.17 32.97 25.34
CA GLY A 30 19.72 33.17 24.00
C GLY A 30 19.61 31.92 23.13
N ARG A 31 19.96 30.74 23.67
CA ARG A 31 19.84 29.45 22.96
C ARG A 31 18.38 29.01 22.71
N MET A 32 17.44 29.37 23.58
CA MET A 32 16.01 29.09 23.32
C MET A 32 15.42 30.03 22.26
N LEU A 33 15.81 31.31 22.25
CA LEU A 33 15.33 32.31 21.30
C LEU A 33 15.92 32.11 19.89
N THR A 34 17.18 31.70 19.75
CA THR A 34 17.81 31.45 18.44
C THR A 34 17.26 30.23 17.71
N ASN A 35 16.68 29.26 18.44
CA ASN A 35 16.09 28.05 17.86
C ASN A 35 14.57 28.16 17.65
N LEU A 36 13.93 29.22 18.13
CA LEU A 36 12.50 29.47 17.93
C LEU A 36 12.10 29.60 16.45
N PRO A 37 12.83 30.35 15.57
CA PRO A 37 12.46 30.42 14.16
C PRO A 37 12.66 29.08 13.44
N LEU A 38 13.68 28.30 13.82
CA LEU A 38 13.95 26.98 13.26
C LEU A 38 12.89 25.95 13.68
N ARG A 39 12.45 25.99 14.94
CA ARG A 39 11.35 25.15 15.45
C ARG A 39 10.01 25.52 14.83
N LEU A 40 9.75 26.81 14.61
CA LEU A 40 8.55 27.28 13.91
C LEU A 40 8.57 26.86 12.44
N LEU A 41 9.73 26.94 11.77
CA LEU A 41 9.92 26.46 10.39
C LEU A 41 9.69 24.94 10.28
N LEU A 42 10.22 24.15 11.22
CA LEU A 42 9.99 22.71 11.29
C LEU A 42 8.52 22.37 11.54
N LEU A 43 7.83 23.10 12.42
CA LEU A 43 6.40 22.92 12.68
C LEU A 43 5.57 23.24 11.43
N LEU A 44 5.90 24.33 10.71
CA LEU A 44 5.26 24.69 9.46
C LEU A 44 5.48 23.64 8.36
N LEU A 45 6.69 23.06 8.28
CA LEU A 45 7.01 21.97 7.35
C LEU A 45 6.21 20.69 7.64
N VAL A 46 6.00 20.37 8.93
CA VAL A 46 5.15 19.24 9.34
C VAL A 46 3.68 19.50 9.03
N LEU A 47 3.19 20.74 9.22
CA LEU A 47 1.80 21.11 8.93
C LEU A 47 1.48 21.08 7.42
N THR A 48 2.44 21.44 6.55
CA THR A 48 2.26 21.31 5.10
C THR A 48 2.30 19.85 4.63
N PHE A 49 3.06 18.98 5.31
CA PHE A 49 3.06 17.53 5.05
C PHE A 49 1.75 16.83 5.46
N VAL A 50 1.05 17.33 6.50
CA VAL A 50 -0.18 16.70 7.02
C VAL A 50 -1.44 17.06 6.21
N SER A 51 -1.37 18.07 5.33
CA SER A 51 -2.51 18.48 4.49
C SER A 51 -2.76 17.58 3.27
N GLY A 52 -1.97 16.52 3.09
CA GLY A 52 -2.18 15.46 2.09
C GLY A 52 -3.09 14.33 2.56
N SER A 53 -4.13 14.62 3.34
CA SER A 53 -5.19 13.63 3.57
C SER A 53 -6.14 13.69 2.38
N SER A 54 -5.96 12.79 1.41
CA SER A 54 -6.96 12.54 0.39
C SER A 54 -8.27 12.22 1.10
N ALA A 55 -9.24 13.13 1.06
CA ALA A 55 -10.60 12.80 1.44
C ALA A 55 -10.99 11.56 0.62
N ALA A 56 -11.26 10.45 1.31
CA ALA A 56 -11.69 9.24 0.63
C ALA A 56 -13.03 9.58 -0.04
N THR A 57 -13.00 9.80 -1.35
CA THR A 57 -14.21 9.99 -2.14
C THR A 57 -15.08 8.76 -1.87
N PRO A 58 -16.33 8.93 -1.38
CA PRO A 58 -17.18 7.79 -1.17
C PRO A 58 -17.36 7.06 -2.51
N PRO A 59 -17.38 5.71 -2.52
CA PRO A 59 -17.60 4.94 -3.73
C PRO A 59 -18.88 5.42 -4.42
N SER A 60 -18.87 5.52 -5.74
CA SER A 60 -20.06 5.95 -6.49
C SER A 60 -21.21 4.95 -6.26
N SER A 61 -22.46 5.43 -6.32
CA SER A 61 -23.65 4.58 -6.24
C SER A 61 -23.65 3.48 -7.31
N LEU A 62 -23.04 3.76 -8.47
CA LEU A 62 -22.80 2.77 -9.52
C LEU A 62 -21.87 1.65 -9.06
N VAL A 63 -20.74 1.96 -8.42
CA VAL A 63 -19.83 0.93 -7.89
C VAL A 63 -20.54 0.07 -6.84
N VAL A 64 -21.24 0.70 -5.90
CA VAL A 64 -21.95 -0.02 -4.83
C VAL A 64 -23.01 -0.97 -5.41
N SER A 65 -23.84 -0.48 -6.33
CA SER A 65 -24.87 -1.32 -6.98
C SER A 65 -24.28 -2.43 -7.86
N ALA A 66 -23.20 -2.14 -8.60
CA ALA A 66 -22.54 -3.11 -9.46
C ALA A 66 -21.86 -4.24 -8.67
N CYS A 67 -21.27 -3.92 -7.51
CA CYS A 67 -20.61 -4.88 -6.63
C CYS A 67 -21.58 -5.76 -5.82
N ALA A 68 -22.86 -5.39 -5.70
CA ALA A 68 -23.82 -6.05 -4.80
C ALA A 68 -23.99 -7.56 -5.05
N GLN A 69 -23.79 -8.00 -6.29
CA GLN A 69 -23.93 -9.40 -6.72
C GLN A 69 -22.58 -10.04 -7.11
N ALA A 70 -21.47 -9.36 -6.85
CA ALA A 70 -20.15 -9.92 -7.08
C ALA A 70 -19.84 -11.02 -6.04
N SER A 71 -18.90 -11.92 -6.34
CA SER A 71 -18.51 -13.02 -5.42
C SER A 71 -17.98 -12.50 -4.08
N TYR A 72 -17.29 -11.35 -4.10
CA TYR A 72 -16.75 -10.70 -2.92
C TYR A 72 -17.16 -9.21 -2.87
N PRO A 73 -18.41 -8.88 -2.47
CA PRO A 73 -18.95 -7.53 -2.57
C PRO A 73 -18.16 -6.47 -1.78
N SER A 74 -17.73 -6.79 -0.56
CA SER A 74 -16.95 -5.87 0.28
C SER A 74 -15.58 -5.56 -0.31
N VAL A 75 -14.89 -6.58 -0.84
CA VAL A 75 -13.63 -6.43 -1.57
C VAL A 75 -13.85 -5.58 -2.82
N CYS A 76 -14.91 -5.85 -3.58
CA CYS A 76 -15.25 -5.11 -4.80
C CYS A 76 -15.44 -3.62 -4.54
N VAL A 77 -16.27 -3.25 -3.55
CA VAL A 77 -16.51 -1.83 -3.23
C VAL A 77 -15.23 -1.15 -2.77
N ARG A 78 -14.43 -1.83 -1.92
CA ARG A 78 -13.17 -1.28 -1.42
C ARG A 78 -12.16 -1.05 -2.54
N THR A 79 -11.98 -2.02 -3.44
CA THR A 79 -10.98 -1.93 -4.51
C THR A 79 -11.37 -0.93 -5.61
N LEU A 80 -12.67 -0.69 -5.79
CA LEU A 80 -13.19 0.25 -6.78
C LEU A 80 -13.57 1.62 -6.21
N ALA A 81 -13.31 1.89 -4.93
CA ALA A 81 -13.78 3.10 -4.25
C ALA A 81 -13.31 4.41 -4.91
N THR A 82 -12.10 4.43 -5.44
CA THR A 82 -11.51 5.60 -6.13
C THR A 82 -11.72 5.57 -7.64
N SER A 83 -12.45 4.58 -8.16
CA SER A 83 -12.74 4.47 -9.59
C SER A 83 -13.99 5.28 -9.95
N SER A 84 -14.02 5.79 -11.18
CA SER A 84 -15.15 6.55 -11.73
C SER A 84 -15.67 5.92 -13.02
N PRO A 85 -16.10 4.63 -12.99
CA PRO A 85 -16.61 3.98 -14.19
C PRO A 85 -17.92 4.65 -14.63
N SER A 86 -18.14 4.77 -15.93
CA SER A 86 -19.38 5.31 -16.50
C SER A 86 -20.21 4.24 -17.21
N THR A 87 -19.56 3.15 -17.63
CA THR A 87 -20.19 2.04 -18.35
C THR A 87 -19.90 0.67 -17.68
N PRO A 88 -20.68 -0.39 -17.99
CA PRO A 88 -20.34 -1.75 -17.57
C PRO A 88 -18.95 -2.21 -18.04
N SER A 89 -18.50 -1.75 -19.21
CA SER A 89 -17.16 -2.04 -19.73
C SER A 89 -16.08 -1.32 -18.91
N ASP A 90 -16.34 -0.08 -18.47
CA ASP A 90 -15.41 0.66 -17.60
C ASP A 90 -15.29 -0.03 -16.24
N LEU A 91 -16.39 -0.57 -15.70
CA LEU A 91 -16.38 -1.37 -14.47
C LEU A 91 -15.51 -2.61 -14.61
N ALA A 92 -15.66 -3.36 -15.72
CA ALA A 92 -14.83 -4.53 -16.00
C ALA A 92 -13.35 -4.14 -16.10
N LEU A 93 -13.02 -3.09 -16.86
CA LEU A 93 -11.64 -2.61 -17.00
C LEU A 93 -11.05 -2.14 -15.67
N ALA A 94 -11.81 -1.39 -14.86
CA ALA A 94 -11.37 -0.90 -13.55
C ALA A 94 -11.11 -2.07 -12.59
N ALA A 95 -12.00 -3.07 -12.55
CA ALA A 95 -11.84 -4.25 -11.71
C ALA A 95 -10.64 -5.11 -12.15
N THR A 96 -10.45 -5.34 -13.46
CA THR A 96 -9.29 -6.04 -13.98
C THR A 96 -7.99 -5.28 -13.68
N SER A 97 -7.98 -3.95 -13.77
CA SER A 97 -6.82 -3.13 -13.42
C SER A 97 -6.51 -3.17 -11.92
N ALA A 98 -7.54 -3.19 -11.07
CA ALA A 98 -7.38 -3.37 -9.63
C ALA A 98 -6.80 -4.75 -9.30
N SER A 99 -7.28 -5.81 -9.96
CA SER A 99 -6.73 -7.18 -9.82
C SER A 99 -5.27 -7.25 -10.27
N LEU A 100 -4.92 -6.60 -11.39
CA LEU A 100 -3.53 -6.47 -11.85
C LEU A 100 -2.64 -5.79 -10.79
N SER A 101 -3.12 -4.69 -10.21
CA SER A 101 -2.40 -3.96 -9.16
C SER A 101 -2.19 -4.82 -7.91
N ALA A 102 -3.24 -5.51 -7.45
CA ALA A 102 -3.17 -6.41 -6.30
C ALA A 102 -2.18 -7.57 -6.53
N THR A 103 -2.23 -8.19 -7.72
CA THR A 103 -1.33 -9.28 -8.11
C THR A 103 0.13 -8.82 -8.17
N ARG A 104 0.40 -7.66 -8.78
CA ARG A 104 1.74 -7.05 -8.79
C ARG A 104 2.24 -6.73 -7.39
N GLY A 105 1.35 -6.23 -6.52
CA GLY A 105 1.65 -5.99 -5.12
C GLY A 105 2.04 -7.27 -4.37
N ALA A 106 1.31 -8.36 -4.60
CA ALA A 106 1.62 -9.67 -4.04
C ALA A 106 2.97 -10.22 -4.56
N ALA A 107 3.21 -10.13 -5.87
CA ALA A 107 4.47 -10.55 -6.48
C ALA A 107 5.67 -9.74 -5.94
N ALA A 108 5.54 -8.42 -5.86
CA ALA A 108 6.57 -7.55 -5.31
C ALA A 108 6.84 -7.88 -3.84
N TYR A 109 5.79 -8.06 -3.03
CA TYR A 109 5.94 -8.46 -1.64
C TYR A 109 6.74 -9.75 -1.51
N LEU A 110 6.39 -10.78 -2.27
CA LEU A 110 7.03 -12.09 -2.24
C LEU A 110 8.51 -12.02 -2.62
N ARG A 111 8.87 -11.19 -3.60
CA ARG A 111 10.27 -10.97 -4.02
C ARG A 111 11.14 -10.31 -2.94
N HIS A 112 10.53 -9.56 -2.02
CA HIS A 112 11.24 -8.86 -0.94
C HIS A 112 11.30 -9.66 0.37
N LEU A 113 10.71 -10.86 0.42
CA LEU A 113 10.76 -11.69 1.61
C LEU A 113 12.08 -12.43 1.73
N THR A 114 12.56 -12.55 2.96
CA THR A 114 13.63 -13.48 3.29
C THR A 114 13.10 -14.90 3.11
N LEU A 115 13.78 -15.68 2.27
CA LEU A 115 13.42 -17.06 2.00
C LEU A 115 13.52 -17.92 3.28
N PRO A 116 12.64 -18.92 3.44
CA PRO A 116 12.73 -19.88 4.53
C PRO A 116 14.08 -20.62 4.60
N GLN A 117 14.42 -21.11 5.79
CA GLN A 117 15.64 -21.91 6.00
C GLN A 117 15.48 -23.37 5.53
N ALA A 118 14.26 -23.91 5.55
CA ALA A 118 13.98 -25.26 5.05
C ALA A 118 14.02 -25.29 3.51
N PRO A 119 14.73 -26.25 2.87
CA PRO A 119 14.80 -26.36 1.42
C PRO A 119 13.44 -26.55 0.73
N SER A 120 12.54 -27.36 1.32
CA SER A 120 11.17 -27.57 0.84
C SER A 120 10.39 -26.27 0.76
N ASP A 121 10.48 -25.48 1.83
CA ASP A 121 9.75 -24.23 1.95
C ASP A 121 10.30 -23.21 0.96
N ARG A 122 11.62 -23.19 0.72
CA ARG A 122 12.21 -22.35 -0.33
C ARG A 122 11.71 -22.69 -1.73
N ALA A 123 11.51 -23.97 -2.05
CA ALA A 123 11.01 -24.39 -3.35
C ALA A 123 9.58 -23.85 -3.56
N ALA A 124 8.68 -24.13 -2.62
CA ALA A 124 7.31 -23.63 -2.65
C ALA A 124 7.21 -22.10 -2.75
N PHE A 125 8.06 -21.35 -2.03
CA PHE A 125 8.12 -19.89 -2.16
C PHE A 125 8.56 -19.44 -3.56
N ARG A 126 9.54 -20.13 -4.17
CA ARG A 126 10.01 -19.82 -5.53
C ARG A 126 8.95 -20.14 -6.58
N ASP A 127 8.24 -21.25 -6.42
CA ASP A 127 7.19 -21.66 -7.35
C ASP A 127 6.03 -20.65 -7.32
N CYS A 128 5.56 -20.24 -6.14
CA CYS A 128 4.60 -19.14 -6.04
C CYS A 128 5.17 -17.82 -6.61
N ALA A 129 6.47 -17.53 -6.41
CA ALA A 129 7.09 -16.31 -6.94
C ALA A 129 7.19 -16.26 -8.47
N ASN A 130 7.09 -17.41 -9.14
CA ASN A 130 7.01 -17.49 -10.60
C ASN A 130 5.57 -17.37 -11.12
N LEU A 131 4.58 -17.89 -10.37
CA LEU A 131 3.17 -17.85 -10.76
C LEU A 131 2.54 -16.45 -10.73
N LEU A 132 2.90 -15.62 -9.74
CA LEU A 132 2.29 -14.29 -9.61
C LEU A 132 2.67 -13.31 -10.75
N PRO A 133 3.92 -13.28 -11.26
CA PRO A 133 4.25 -12.57 -12.50
C PRO A 133 3.43 -13.03 -13.71
N ASP A 134 3.25 -14.34 -13.90
CA ASP A 134 2.46 -14.88 -15.01
C ASP A 134 0.99 -14.45 -14.92
N ALA A 135 0.41 -14.54 -13.71
CA ALA A 135 -0.94 -14.03 -13.43
C ALA A 135 -1.06 -12.52 -13.74
N ALA A 136 -0.04 -11.72 -13.40
CA ALA A 136 -0.02 -10.29 -13.68
C ALA A 136 0.05 -10.00 -15.19
N ASP A 137 0.82 -10.76 -15.95
CA ASP A 137 0.90 -10.62 -17.41
C ASP A 137 -0.42 -11.00 -18.09
N GLN A 138 -1.08 -12.05 -17.61
CA GLN A 138 -2.41 -12.45 -18.08
C GLN A 138 -3.46 -11.36 -17.76
N LEU A 139 -3.47 -10.80 -16.54
CA LEU A 139 -4.35 -9.69 -16.19
C LEU A 139 -4.09 -8.43 -17.03
N ALA A 140 -2.83 -8.15 -17.37
CA ALA A 140 -2.48 -7.06 -18.27
C ALA A 140 -3.02 -7.29 -19.69
N ARG A 141 -2.98 -8.53 -20.19
CA ARG A 141 -3.63 -8.91 -21.47
C ARG A 141 -5.13 -8.73 -21.39
N ALA A 142 -5.79 -9.19 -20.33
CA ALA A 142 -7.22 -9.00 -20.12
C ALA A 142 -7.61 -7.51 -20.12
N ALA A 143 -6.86 -6.67 -19.38
CA ALA A 143 -7.08 -5.23 -19.38
C ALA A 143 -6.89 -4.61 -20.77
N LYS A 144 -5.91 -5.09 -21.54
CA LYS A 144 -5.68 -4.63 -22.93
C LYS A 144 -6.81 -5.02 -23.86
N GLU A 145 -7.47 -6.16 -23.68
CA GLU A 145 -8.68 -6.50 -24.45
C GLU A 145 -9.84 -5.56 -24.10
N LEU A 146 -10.07 -5.34 -22.80
CA LEU A 146 -11.16 -4.48 -22.30
C LEU A 146 -10.99 -3.00 -22.68
N ALA A 147 -9.74 -2.52 -22.75
CA ALA A 147 -9.44 -1.14 -23.14
C ALA A 147 -9.67 -0.87 -24.64
N ARG A 148 -9.76 -1.92 -25.48
CA ARG A 148 -9.88 -1.78 -26.94
C ARG A 148 -11.18 -2.37 -27.49
N LEU A 149 -12.21 -2.50 -26.64
CA LEU A 149 -13.49 -3.08 -27.05
C LEU A 149 -14.06 -2.36 -28.28
N ASN A 150 -14.39 -3.14 -29.30
CA ASN A 150 -14.93 -2.65 -30.57
C ASN A 150 -16.18 -3.48 -30.93
N PRO A 151 -17.27 -2.86 -31.43
CA PRO A 151 -18.49 -3.59 -31.81
C PRO A 151 -18.27 -4.81 -32.72
N ASP A 152 -17.35 -4.73 -33.68
CA ASP A 152 -17.09 -5.77 -34.68
C ASP A 152 -16.35 -6.98 -34.11
N THR A 153 -15.50 -6.77 -33.09
CA THR A 153 -14.67 -7.81 -32.46
C THR A 153 -15.03 -8.09 -31.00
N LEU A 154 -16.13 -7.48 -30.52
CA LEU A 154 -16.54 -7.45 -29.11
C LEU A 154 -16.57 -8.82 -28.45
N ARG A 155 -17.18 -9.80 -29.12
CA ARG A 155 -17.32 -11.17 -28.60
C ARG A 155 -15.96 -11.85 -28.42
N SER A 156 -15.04 -11.67 -29.36
CA SER A 156 -13.68 -12.24 -29.26
C SER A 156 -12.93 -11.58 -28.12
N GLN A 157 -12.94 -10.26 -28.04
CA GLN A 157 -12.21 -9.50 -27.02
C GLN A 157 -12.71 -9.81 -25.60
N LEU A 158 -14.02 -9.95 -25.40
CA LEU A 158 -14.57 -10.37 -24.11
C LEU A 158 -14.23 -11.82 -23.78
N GLY A 159 -14.23 -12.72 -24.76
CA GLY A 159 -13.79 -14.11 -24.58
C GLY A 159 -12.31 -14.22 -24.23
N ASP A 160 -11.46 -13.44 -24.88
CA ASP A 160 -10.03 -13.35 -24.61
C ASP A 160 -9.80 -12.77 -23.20
N ALA A 161 -10.48 -11.67 -22.85
CA ALA A 161 -10.40 -11.07 -21.51
C ALA A 161 -10.80 -12.07 -20.41
N GLN A 162 -11.88 -12.83 -20.61
CA GLN A 162 -12.34 -13.85 -19.68
C GLN A 162 -11.33 -15.00 -19.56
N THR A 163 -10.75 -15.44 -20.67
CA THR A 163 -9.73 -16.50 -20.68
C THR A 163 -8.50 -16.06 -19.89
N TRP A 164 -7.97 -14.88 -20.18
CA TRP A 164 -6.79 -14.36 -19.48
C TRP A 164 -7.05 -14.12 -17.99
N ALA A 165 -8.21 -13.58 -17.61
CA ALA A 165 -8.54 -13.39 -16.19
C ALA A 165 -8.75 -14.72 -15.45
N SER A 166 -9.29 -15.74 -16.12
CA SER A 166 -9.47 -17.09 -15.53
C SER A 166 -8.13 -17.81 -15.34
N ALA A 167 -7.21 -17.66 -16.29
CA ALA A 167 -5.85 -18.15 -16.15
C ALA A 167 -5.15 -17.49 -14.96
N ALA A 168 -5.30 -16.17 -14.79
CA ALA A 168 -4.64 -15.46 -13.70
C ALA A 168 -5.14 -15.90 -12.32
N MET A 169 -6.44 -16.15 -12.21
CA MET A 169 -7.02 -16.71 -10.98
C MET A 169 -6.50 -18.13 -10.71
N THR A 170 -6.31 -18.93 -11.75
CA THR A 170 -5.74 -20.28 -11.64
C THR A 170 -4.31 -20.24 -11.10
N ASP A 171 -3.48 -19.32 -11.60
CA ASP A 171 -2.09 -19.14 -11.15
C ASP A 171 -2.02 -18.61 -9.70
N GLN A 172 -2.93 -17.71 -9.33
CA GLN A 172 -3.09 -17.25 -7.95
C GLN A 172 -3.45 -18.40 -7.01
N ASP A 173 -4.40 -19.25 -7.40
CA ASP A 173 -4.82 -20.42 -6.63
C ASP A 173 -3.73 -21.49 -6.56
N MET A 174 -2.95 -21.68 -7.63
CA MET A 174 -1.76 -22.54 -7.63
C MET A 174 -0.72 -22.02 -6.63
N CYS A 175 -0.41 -20.71 -6.64
CA CYS A 175 0.52 -20.14 -5.66
C CYS A 175 0.04 -20.42 -4.22
N LEU A 176 -1.26 -20.24 -3.94
CA LEU A 176 -1.82 -20.53 -2.62
C LEU A 176 -1.59 -22.00 -2.23
N ARG A 177 -1.82 -22.94 -3.15
CA ARG A 177 -1.58 -24.38 -2.92
C ARG A 177 -0.12 -24.66 -2.57
N GLU A 178 0.84 -24.08 -3.29
CA GLU A 178 2.27 -24.28 -3.02
C GLU A 178 2.66 -23.84 -1.61
N ILE A 179 2.10 -22.72 -1.12
CA ILE A 179 2.46 -22.17 0.20
C ILE A 179 1.59 -22.68 1.36
N THR A 180 0.56 -23.50 1.07
CA THR A 180 -0.39 -23.96 2.09
C THR A 180 0.25 -24.87 3.13
N GLY A 181 1.24 -25.69 2.74
CA GLY A 181 1.98 -26.59 3.64
C GLY A 181 3.03 -25.91 4.53
N LEU A 182 3.25 -24.61 4.35
CA LEU A 182 4.29 -23.85 5.06
C LEU A 182 3.72 -23.20 6.34
N SER A 183 4.58 -22.93 7.32
CA SER A 183 4.18 -22.32 8.60
C SER A 183 4.93 -21.01 8.88
N GLY A 184 4.29 -20.10 9.62
CA GLY A 184 4.90 -18.87 10.13
C GLY A 184 4.33 -17.56 9.55
N ARG A 185 4.60 -16.46 10.25
CA ARG A 185 4.02 -15.12 9.96
C ARG A 185 4.27 -14.63 8.54
N THR A 186 5.44 -14.93 7.98
CA THR A 186 5.81 -14.57 6.61
C THR A 186 4.88 -15.24 5.59
N ARG A 187 4.56 -16.52 5.80
CA ARG A 187 3.61 -17.27 4.97
C ARG A 187 2.21 -16.68 5.07
N ASP A 188 1.73 -16.40 6.27
CA ASP A 188 0.37 -15.87 6.47
C ASP A 188 0.19 -14.51 5.76
N ALA A 189 1.23 -13.68 5.76
CA ALA A 189 1.21 -12.41 5.05
C ALA A 189 1.24 -12.55 3.52
N VAL A 190 1.82 -13.63 2.97
CA VAL A 190 1.73 -13.97 1.55
C VAL A 190 0.34 -14.49 1.22
N VAL A 191 -0.15 -15.48 1.98
CA VAL A 191 -1.50 -16.05 1.81
C VAL A 191 -2.53 -14.93 1.80
N ALA A 192 -2.51 -14.03 2.78
CA ALA A 192 -3.45 -12.92 2.85
C ALA A 192 -3.43 -12.03 1.59
N ARG A 193 -2.25 -11.74 1.03
CA ARG A 193 -2.11 -10.91 -0.18
C ARG A 193 -2.57 -11.62 -1.44
N VAL A 194 -2.23 -12.89 -1.58
CA VAL A 194 -2.59 -13.68 -2.76
C VAL A 194 -4.09 -14.01 -2.74
N THR A 195 -4.66 -14.32 -1.58
CA THR A 195 -6.11 -14.48 -1.39
C THR A 195 -6.86 -13.18 -1.71
N GLU A 196 -6.39 -12.03 -1.22
CA GLU A 196 -6.97 -10.74 -1.59
C GLU A 196 -6.93 -10.54 -3.12
N ALA A 197 -5.78 -10.76 -3.76
CA ALA A 197 -5.64 -10.65 -5.22
C ALA A 197 -6.62 -11.57 -5.97
N SER A 198 -6.77 -12.83 -5.52
CA SER A 198 -7.71 -13.80 -6.09
C SER A 198 -9.17 -13.36 -5.93
N HIS A 199 -9.53 -12.78 -4.78
CA HIS A 199 -10.86 -12.18 -4.60
C HIS A 199 -11.11 -11.00 -5.56
N VAL A 200 -10.11 -10.14 -5.77
CA VAL A 200 -10.23 -9.05 -6.75
C VAL A 200 -10.38 -9.60 -8.18
N THR A 201 -9.62 -10.63 -8.55
CA THR A 201 -9.73 -11.30 -9.86
C THR A 201 -11.10 -11.92 -10.06
N SER A 202 -11.65 -12.59 -9.05
CA SER A 202 -13.00 -13.16 -9.09
C SER A 202 -14.06 -12.10 -9.36
N ASN A 203 -13.96 -10.94 -8.71
CA ASN A 203 -14.84 -9.80 -8.97
C ASN A 203 -14.64 -9.22 -10.39
N ALA A 204 -13.40 -9.20 -10.91
CA ALA A 204 -13.15 -8.78 -12.29
C ALA A 204 -13.81 -9.73 -13.31
N LEU A 205 -13.70 -11.05 -13.11
CA LEU A 205 -14.37 -12.06 -13.92
C LEU A 205 -15.88 -11.87 -13.91
N TYR A 206 -16.47 -11.60 -12.75
CA TYR A 206 -17.90 -11.29 -12.61
C TYR A 206 -18.31 -10.15 -13.57
N PHE A 207 -17.57 -9.03 -13.59
CA PHE A 207 -17.89 -7.91 -14.48
C PHE A 207 -17.69 -8.24 -15.95
N ILE A 208 -16.61 -8.95 -16.32
CA ILE A 208 -16.37 -9.38 -17.71
C ILE A 208 -17.56 -10.23 -18.21
N THR A 209 -17.99 -11.22 -17.42
CA THR A 209 -19.13 -12.08 -17.75
C THR A 209 -20.43 -11.28 -17.85
N ARG A 210 -20.65 -10.29 -16.99
CA ARG A 210 -21.83 -9.40 -17.06
C ARG A 210 -21.88 -8.57 -18.34
N VAL A 211 -20.73 -8.08 -18.80
CA VAL A 211 -20.62 -7.35 -20.07
C VAL A 211 -20.95 -8.28 -21.24
N ALA A 212 -20.37 -9.49 -21.26
CA ALA A 212 -20.65 -10.48 -22.31
C ALA A 212 -22.14 -10.86 -22.37
N ALA A 213 -22.73 -11.26 -21.24
CA ALA A 213 -24.12 -11.69 -21.18
C ALA A 213 -25.14 -10.60 -21.54
N THR A 214 -24.84 -9.33 -21.27
CA THR A 214 -25.74 -8.22 -21.63
C THR A 214 -25.75 -7.99 -23.14
N ARG A 215 -24.63 -8.27 -23.82
CA ARG A 215 -24.49 -8.06 -25.26
C ARG A 215 -25.09 -9.20 -26.06
N ASP A 216 -25.02 -10.43 -25.56
CA ASP A 216 -25.69 -11.59 -26.16
C ASP A 216 -27.22 -11.44 -26.16
N ARG A 217 -27.80 -10.73 -25.18
CA ARG A 217 -29.25 -10.47 -25.10
C ARG A 217 -29.75 -9.36 -26.04
N ASN A 218 -28.87 -8.51 -26.55
CA ASN A 218 -29.22 -7.35 -27.37
C ASN A 218 -29.00 -7.59 -28.88
N ARG A 219 -28.75 -8.84 -29.27
CA ARG A 219 -28.56 -9.30 -30.65
C ARG A 219 -29.70 -10.24 -31.03
#